data_AF-C4YZJ8-F1
#
_entry.id   AF-C4YZJ8-F1
#
_cell.length_a   1.000
_cell.length_b   1.000
_cell.length_c   1.000
_cell.angle_alpha   90.00
_cell.angle_beta   90.00
_cell.angle_gamma   90.00
#
_symmetry.space_group_name_H-M   'P 1'
#
loop_
_entity.id
_entity.type
_entity.pdbx_description
1 polymer ?
#
loop_
_entity_poly.entity_id
_entity_poly.type
_entity_poly.pdbx_seq_one_letter_code
_entity_poly.pdbx_strand_id
1 'polypeptide(L)'
;MANTAKLKKLRKTLGAAPKIENASTNLNEPEIVHNDNTHNAYSFLDGRSIRKTNRTVRFATCVTPQFNALLRKIAIEKKMLLSEVLEEALNLYHSQTHPK
;
A
#
# COMPACT_ATOMS: atom_id res chain seq x y z
N MET A 1 34.84 7.47 1.57
CA MET A 1 34.35 8.05 2.85
C MET A 1 33.58 9.33 2.58
N ALA A 2 32.42 9.54 3.22
CA ALA A 2 31.62 10.75 3.08
C ALA A 2 32.24 11.92 3.87
N ASN A 3 32.27 13.12 3.28
CA ASN A 3 32.97 14.27 3.82
C ASN A 3 32.08 15.08 4.78
N THR A 4 32.37 15.03 6.09
CA THR A 4 31.50 15.58 7.16
C THR A 4 31.76 17.06 7.49
N ALA A 5 32.72 17.70 6.81
CA ALA A 5 33.13 19.08 7.08
C ALA A 5 31.99 20.11 6.86
N LYS A 6 31.04 19.82 5.97
CA LYS A 6 29.89 20.71 5.69
C LYS A 6 28.87 20.76 6.84
N LEU A 7 28.75 19.68 7.63
CA LEU A 7 27.83 19.62 8.78
C LEU A 7 28.28 20.54 9.93
N LYS A 8 29.61 20.73 10.09
CA LYS A 8 30.15 21.66 11.09
C LYS A 8 29.83 23.13 10.77
N LYS A 9 29.67 23.48 9.49
CA LYS A 9 29.27 24.85 9.08
C LYS A 9 27.80 25.14 9.38
N LEU A 10 26.91 24.16 9.18
CA LEU A 10 25.48 24.25 9.50
C LEU A 10 25.20 24.47 11.00
N ARG A 11 26.04 23.94 11.89
CA ARG A 11 25.90 24.20 13.35
C ARG A 11 26.03 25.67 13.75
N LYS A 12 26.68 26.51 12.94
CA LYS A 12 26.79 27.96 13.24
C LYS A 12 25.49 28.74 12.99
N THR A 13 24.54 28.18 12.23
CA THR A 13 23.26 28.83 11.90
C THR A 13 22.08 28.28 12.70
N LEU A 14 22.24 27.18 13.45
CA LEU A 14 21.16 26.44 14.11
C LEU A 14 20.81 26.92 15.53
N GLY A 15 21.38 28.04 15.99
CA GLY A 15 21.15 28.57 17.33
C GLY A 15 21.77 27.72 18.45
N ALA A 16 21.61 28.16 19.70
CA ALA A 16 22.02 27.37 20.86
C ALA A 16 21.10 26.15 21.02
N ALA A 17 21.66 25.02 21.44
CA ALA A 17 20.86 23.81 21.69
C ALA A 17 19.77 24.11 22.74
N PRO A 18 18.55 23.55 22.57
CA PRO A 18 17.50 23.68 23.57
C PRO A 18 17.96 23.12 24.91
N LYS A 19 17.51 23.75 26.00
CA LYS A 19 17.75 23.23 27.36
C LYS A 19 17.06 21.88 27.51
N ILE A 20 17.65 20.98 28.30
CA ILE A 20 17.18 19.60 28.50
C ILE A 20 15.74 19.54 29.02
N GLU A 21 15.31 20.55 29.78
CA GLU A 21 13.93 20.69 30.28
C GLU A 21 12.88 20.86 29.16
N ASN A 22 13.29 21.34 27.97
CA ASN A 22 12.42 21.45 26.80
C ASN A 22 12.45 20.17 25.94
N ALA A 23 13.21 19.15 26.33
CA ALA A 23 13.15 17.86 25.66
C ALA A 23 11.83 17.16 26.03
N SER A 24 11.18 16.55 25.04
CA SER A 24 9.91 15.85 25.28
C SER A 24 10.11 14.60 26.13
N THR A 25 9.09 14.25 26.90
CA THR A 25 9.04 13.07 27.78
C THR A 25 8.52 11.82 27.08
N ASN A 26 8.52 11.80 25.74
CA ASN A 26 7.95 10.72 24.92
C ASN A 26 8.41 9.30 25.31
N LEU A 27 9.59 9.17 25.93
CA LEU A 27 10.12 7.88 26.39
C LEU A 27 9.40 7.32 27.64
N ASN A 28 8.83 8.19 28.47
CA ASN A 28 8.11 7.83 29.69
C ASN A 28 6.59 7.97 29.55
N GLU A 29 6.11 8.45 28.40
CA GLU A 29 4.69 8.55 28.11
C GLU A 29 4.12 7.15 27.82
N PRO A 30 2.94 6.80 28.37
CA PRO A 30 2.31 5.53 28.06
C PRO A 30 2.01 5.48 26.56
N GLU A 31 2.27 4.34 25.90
CA GLU A 31 1.91 4.12 24.51
C GLU A 31 0.38 4.12 24.37
N ILE A 32 -0.20 5.30 24.11
CA ILE A 32 -1.61 5.42 23.74
C ILE A 32 -1.69 5.04 22.27
N VAL A 33 -2.01 3.77 22.00
CA VAL A 33 -2.47 3.35 20.68
C VAL A 33 -3.70 4.18 20.37
N HIS A 34 -3.56 5.17 19.48
CA HIS A 34 -4.72 5.77 18.85
C HIS A 34 -5.30 4.66 18.00
N ASN A 35 -6.29 3.96 18.57
CA ASN A 35 -7.04 2.93 17.88
C ASN A 35 -7.86 3.63 16.79
N ASP A 36 -7.22 3.96 15.67
CA ASP A 36 -7.89 4.17 14.38
C ASP A 36 -8.35 2.81 13.82
N ASN A 37 -8.83 1.93 14.70
CA ASN A 37 -9.27 0.58 14.43
C ASN A 37 -10.79 0.57 14.22
N THR A 38 -11.29 1.30 13.22
CA THR A 38 -12.66 1.07 12.71
C THR A 38 -12.81 1.31 11.21
N HIS A 39 -11.83 0.94 10.39
CA HIS A 39 -12.10 0.66 8.97
C HIS A 39 -11.74 -0.79 8.64
N ASN A 40 -12.56 -1.67 9.20
CA ASN A 40 -13.22 -2.78 8.52
C ASN A 40 -12.60 -3.18 7.17
N ALA A 41 -12.24 -4.46 7.03
CA ALA A 41 -11.73 -5.11 5.81
C ALA A 41 -12.72 -5.13 4.61
N TYR A 42 -13.77 -4.31 4.68
CA TYR A 42 -14.51 -3.73 3.57
C TYR A 42 -14.48 -2.23 3.80
N SER A 43 -13.40 -1.56 3.40
CA SER A 43 -13.41 -0.10 3.35
C SER A 43 -14.61 0.28 2.50
N PHE A 44 -15.58 0.96 3.11
CA PHE A 44 -16.60 1.75 2.45
C PHE A 44 -16.03 2.24 1.12
N LEU A 45 -16.55 1.72 0.00
CA LEU A 45 -16.14 2.13 -1.34
C LEU A 45 -16.09 3.65 -1.35
N ASP A 46 -14.89 4.23 -1.35
CA ASP A 46 -14.70 5.66 -1.24
C ASP A 46 -15.52 6.30 -2.38
N GLY A 47 -16.35 7.30 -2.09
CA GLY A 47 -17.15 7.99 -3.11
C GLY A 47 -16.30 8.57 -4.25
N ARG A 48 -14.98 8.72 -4.02
CA ARG A 48 -13.99 9.06 -5.05
C ARG A 48 -13.61 7.86 -5.93
N SER A 49 -13.55 6.63 -5.40
CA SER A 49 -13.31 5.40 -6.16
C SER A 49 -14.54 4.90 -6.94
N ILE A 50 -15.74 5.34 -6.55
CA ILE A 50 -17.00 5.06 -7.25
C ILE A 50 -17.16 5.91 -8.52
N ARG A 51 -16.43 7.03 -8.65
CA ARG A 51 -16.46 7.81 -9.89
C ARG A 51 -15.95 6.90 -11.01
N LYS A 52 -16.79 6.70 -12.03
CA LYS A 52 -16.52 5.99 -13.30
C LYS A 52 -15.44 6.72 -14.12
N THR A 53 -14.33 7.09 -13.50
CA THR A 53 -13.12 7.40 -14.23
C THR A 53 -12.66 6.04 -14.76
N ASN A 54 -12.51 5.88 -16.07
CA ASN A 54 -11.95 4.68 -16.71
C ASN A 54 -10.46 4.49 -16.33
N ARG A 55 -10.14 4.64 -15.04
CA ARG A 55 -8.81 4.60 -14.45
C ARG A 55 -8.58 3.17 -14.00
N THR A 56 -7.46 2.60 -14.41
CA THR A 56 -7.01 1.29 -13.97
C THR A 56 -6.59 1.34 -12.50
N VAL A 57 -7.08 0.38 -11.70
CA VAL A 57 -6.66 0.19 -10.31
C VAL A 57 -5.57 -0.88 -10.27
N ARG A 58 -4.53 -0.65 -9.46
CA ARG A 58 -3.42 -1.61 -9.34
C ARG A 58 -3.86 -2.83 -8.53
N PHE A 59 -3.81 -4.00 -9.14
CA PHE A 59 -4.02 -5.28 -8.45
C PHE A 59 -2.68 -5.86 -7.99
N ALA A 60 -2.27 -5.56 -6.75
CA ALA A 60 -0.99 -5.98 -6.19
C ALA A 60 -1.19 -7.05 -5.09
N THR A 61 -1.19 -8.32 -5.49
CA THR A 61 -1.35 -9.47 -4.58
C THR A 61 -0.10 -10.34 -4.55
N CYS A 62 0.23 -10.90 -3.39
CA CYS A 62 1.26 -11.93 -3.26
C CYS A 62 0.65 -13.30 -3.57
N VAL A 63 1.22 -14.02 -4.54
CA VAL A 63 0.73 -15.34 -5.00
C VAL A 63 1.88 -16.34 -5.06
N THR A 64 1.55 -17.63 -5.10
CA THR A 64 2.56 -18.67 -5.28
C THR A 64 3.19 -18.60 -6.68
N PRO A 65 4.47 -19.02 -6.84
CA PRO A 65 5.15 -18.97 -8.14
C PRO A 65 4.46 -19.83 -9.19
N GLN A 66 3.99 -21.02 -8.80
CA GLN A 66 3.29 -21.95 -9.68
C GLN A 66 2.00 -21.35 -10.22
N PHE A 67 1.21 -20.69 -9.37
CA PHE A 67 -0.01 -20.01 -9.79
C PHE A 67 0.27 -18.94 -10.86
N ASN A 68 1.26 -18.08 -10.62
CA ASN A 68 1.65 -17.04 -11.57
C ASN A 68 2.17 -17.63 -12.90
N ALA A 69 2.92 -18.73 -12.86
CA ALA A 69 3.38 -19.42 -14.07
C ALA A 69 2.22 -19.97 -14.90
N LEU A 70 1.24 -20.61 -14.25
CA LEU A 70 0.03 -21.11 -14.92
C LEU A 70 -0.80 -19.98 -15.52
N LEU A 71 -0.99 -18.89 -14.77
CA LEU A 71 -1.74 -17.71 -15.24
C LEU A 71 -1.11 -17.13 -16.52
N ARG A 72 0.22 -17.02 -16.55
CA ARG A 72 0.98 -16.55 -17.73
C ARG A 72 0.87 -17.50 -18.91
N LYS A 73 0.93 -18.81 -18.66
CA LYS A 73 0.74 -19.82 -19.71
C LYS A 73 -0.63 -19.66 -20.38
N ILE A 74 -1.69 -19.55 -19.59
CA ILE A 74 -3.07 -19.35 -20.10
C ILE A 74 -3.18 -18.05 -20.90
N ALA A 75 -2.58 -16.96 -20.40
CA ALA A 75 -2.59 -15.66 -21.09
C ALA A 75 -1.93 -15.75 -22.47
N ILE A 76 -0.79 -16.44 -22.59
CA ILE A 76 -0.09 -16.65 -23.87
C ILE A 76 -0.93 -17.51 -24.81
N GLU A 77 -1.45 -18.64 -24.32
CA GLU A 77 -2.25 -19.58 -25.12
C GLU A 77 -3.51 -18.90 -25.69
N LYS A 78 -4.17 -18.07 -24.88
CA LYS A 78 -5.38 -17.33 -25.27
C LYS A 78 -5.12 -15.98 -25.93
N LYS A 79 -3.87 -15.52 -25.99
CA LYS A 79 -3.46 -14.19 -26.48
C LYS A 79 -4.18 -13.03 -25.77
N MET A 80 -4.34 -13.13 -24.46
CA MET A 80 -4.99 -12.13 -23.61
C MET A 80 -4.00 -11.48 -22.65
N LEU A 81 -4.38 -10.33 -22.10
CA LEU A 81 -3.63 -9.70 -21.01
C LEU A 81 -3.84 -10.47 -19.70
N LEU A 82 -2.88 -10.35 -18.78
CA LEU A 82 -2.98 -10.99 -17.47
C LEU A 82 -4.18 -10.50 -16.67
N SER A 83 -4.53 -9.22 -16.80
CA SER A 83 -5.71 -8.62 -16.17
C SER A 83 -7.01 -9.20 -16.72
N GLU A 84 -7.12 -9.41 -18.03
CA GLU A 84 -8.31 -9.96 -18.68
C GLU A 84 -8.57 -11.40 -18.23
N VAL A 85 -7.53 -12.22 -18.11
CA VAL A 85 -7.65 -13.58 -17.57
C VAL A 85 -8.20 -13.56 -16.15
N LEU A 86 -7.78 -12.61 -15.32
CA LEU A 86 -8.26 -12.49 -13.94
C LEU A 86 -9.71 -11.97 -13.87
N GLU A 87 -10.08 -11.04 -14.74
CA GLU A 87 -11.47 -10.54 -14.85
C GLU A 87 -12.42 -11.64 -15.31
N GLU A 88 -12.05 -12.43 -16.33
CA GLU A 88 -12.82 -13.61 -16.76
C GLU A 88 -12.95 -14.65 -15.64
N ALA A 89 -11.85 -14.94 -14.93
CA ALA A 89 -11.86 -15.89 -13.81
C ALA A 89 -12.83 -15.44 -12.70
N LEU A 90 -12.88 -14.14 -12.41
CA LEU A 90 -13.78 -13.55 -11.43
C LEU A 90 -15.25 -13.64 -11.90
N ASN A 91 -15.52 -13.36 -13.17
CA ASN A 91 -16.86 -13.51 -13.76
C ASN A 91 -17.36 -14.97 -13.70
N LEU A 92 -16.48 -15.94 -13.99
CA LEU A 92 -16.80 -17.36 -13.87
C LEU A 92 -17.07 -17.77 -12.42
N TYR A 93 -16.24 -17.29 -11.48
CA TYR A 93 -16.45 -17.54 -10.05
C TYR A 93 -17.81 -17.02 -9.58
N HIS A 94 -18.20 -15.80 -9.97
CA HIS A 94 -19.52 -15.26 -9.67
C HIS A 94 -20.66 -16.09 -10.28
N SER A 95 -20.50 -16.51 -11.54
CA SER A 95 -21.52 -17.30 -12.23
C SER A 95 -21.74 -18.67 -11.57
N GLN A 96 -20.68 -19.25 -11.00
CA GLN A 96 -20.74 -20.53 -10.30
C GLN A 96 -21.30 -20.40 -8.88
N THR A 97 -20.92 -19.34 -8.15
CA THR A 97 -21.30 -19.14 -6.74
C THR A 97 -22.68 -18.51 -6.56
N HIS A 98 -23.10 -17.66 -7.51
CA HIS A 98 -24.40 -17.00 -7.52
C HIS A 98 -25.08 -17.24 -8.88
N PRO A 99 -25.55 -18.47 -9.15
CA PRO A 99 -26.41 -18.71 -10.30
C PRO A 99 -27.67 -17.84 -10.14
N LYS A 100 -27.98 -17.06 -11.18
CA LYS A 100 -29.20 -16.25 -11.25
C LYS A 100 -30.45 -17.11 -11.25
#